data_AF-A0A2E9ZIL4-F1
#
_entry.id   AF-A0A2E9ZIL4-F1
#
_cell.length_a   1.000
_cell.length_b   1.000
_cell.length_c   1.000
_cell.angle_alpha   90.00
_cell.angle_beta   90.00
_cell.angle_gamma   90.00
#
_symmetry.space_group_name_H-M   'P 1'
#
loop_
_entity.id
_entity.type
_entity.pdbx_description
1 polymer ?
#
loop_
_entity_poly.entity_id
_entity_poly.type
_entity_poly.pdbx_seq_one_letter_code
_entity_poly.pdbx_strand_id
1 'polypeptide(L)'
;MRFASEGNSVAKYLRFLFSVTTLATASGAGLADAFEFALLGDNPYSSATYDKYIRMIDQVNAQTDIAWVIHLGDVKGGGDSCSDEEFNRRFDLNQRFQPPFLLTPGDNDWLDCKRGGAGGFNEYERLAHFREIFYPTPGYSTGGNPMPVRQQSEDSEFSEFVENAMWQREGVVFATVHVVALTVAATDPQQLERRNAAATAWIEAAFAKARQTDASGVFLAMQADPWIVWGLPALTRQACANCLDPRVSLEWLYPLLAEQSLAFGKPVVLAVGDTHIFRVDKPLYSSRRQLVENFTRVEGFGNPLVHWINVLVESDESWVFSFRQQLLD
;
A
#
# COMPACT_ATOMS: atom_id res chain seq x y z
N MET A 1 67.63 40.19 -46.13
CA MET A 1 67.17 40.43 -44.75
C MET A 1 65.78 41.04 -44.81
N ARG A 2 64.79 40.34 -44.25
CA ARG A 2 63.47 40.77 -43.72
C ARG A 2 62.59 41.79 -44.49
N PHE A 3 61.47 41.24 -44.99
CA PHE A 3 60.05 41.63 -44.86
C PHE A 3 59.55 43.07 -45.14
N ALA A 4 58.75 43.16 -46.22
CA ALA A 4 57.33 43.57 -46.31
C ALA A 4 56.80 44.83 -45.57
N SER A 5 56.05 45.69 -46.27
CA SER A 5 54.56 45.63 -46.30
C SER A 5 53.91 46.76 -47.13
N GLU A 6 52.81 46.37 -47.78
CA GLU A 6 51.79 47.10 -48.52
C GLU A 6 51.06 48.11 -47.60
N GLY A 7 50.43 49.20 -48.06
CA GLY A 7 49.42 49.29 -49.10
C GLY A 7 48.06 49.47 -48.44
N ASN A 8 47.43 50.62 -48.68
CA ASN A 8 46.17 51.05 -48.07
C ASN A 8 45.07 50.96 -49.13
N SER A 9 44.03 50.15 -48.93
CA SER A 9 42.78 50.26 -49.68
C SER A 9 41.62 49.69 -48.90
N VAL A 10 40.63 50.54 -48.67
CA VAL A 10 39.42 50.29 -47.88
C VAL A 10 38.35 49.67 -48.80
N ALA A 11 37.99 48.41 -48.54
CA ALA A 11 36.84 47.75 -49.15
C ALA A 11 35.66 47.71 -48.17
N LYS A 12 34.48 48.08 -48.69
CA LYS A 12 33.17 48.06 -48.02
C LYS A 12 32.72 46.62 -47.76
N TYR A 13 32.32 46.31 -46.53
CA TYR A 13 31.57 45.09 -46.21
C TYR A 13 30.14 45.44 -45.76
N LEU A 14 29.15 45.03 -46.56
CA LEU A 14 27.75 44.89 -46.12
C LEU A 14 27.68 43.74 -45.10
N ARG A 15 27.20 44.01 -43.90
CA ARG A 15 26.83 42.97 -42.92
C ARG A 15 25.36 42.60 -43.12
N PHE A 16 25.11 41.40 -43.61
CA PHE A 16 23.79 40.76 -43.58
C PHE A 16 23.60 40.18 -42.17
N LEU A 17 22.73 40.78 -41.37
CA LEU A 17 22.32 40.23 -40.06
C LEU A 17 21.27 39.14 -40.31
N PHE A 18 21.70 37.88 -40.30
CA PHE A 18 20.77 36.76 -40.12
C PHE A 18 20.32 36.75 -38.67
N SER A 19 19.11 37.24 -38.41
CA SER A 19 18.44 37.04 -37.12
C SER A 19 17.93 35.59 -37.09
N VAL A 20 18.70 34.70 -36.46
CA VAL A 20 18.23 33.35 -36.13
C VAL A 20 17.26 33.48 -34.95
N THR A 21 15.97 33.49 -35.25
CA THR A 21 14.93 33.38 -34.23
C THR A 21 14.89 31.93 -33.76
N THR A 22 15.60 31.61 -32.68
CA THR A 22 15.40 30.35 -31.96
C THR A 22 14.00 30.39 -31.35
N LEU A 23 13.04 29.72 -31.99
CA LEU A 23 11.84 29.31 -31.27
C LEU A 23 12.28 28.29 -30.21
N ALA A 24 12.46 28.77 -28.99
CA ALA A 24 12.40 27.90 -27.83
C ALA A 24 10.97 27.37 -27.75
N THR A 25 10.73 26.20 -28.34
CA THR A 25 9.62 25.37 -27.91
C THR A 25 9.90 25.04 -26.46
N ALA A 26 9.30 25.80 -25.55
CA ALA A 26 9.05 25.30 -24.22
C ALA A 26 8.13 24.10 -24.43
N SER A 27 8.72 22.92 -24.56
CA SER A 27 8.04 21.70 -24.19
C SER A 27 7.66 21.94 -22.73
N GLY A 28 6.41 22.33 -22.49
CA GLY A 28 5.84 22.13 -21.18
C GLY A 28 6.02 20.65 -20.93
N ALA A 29 6.97 20.30 -20.07
CA ALA A 29 6.85 19.05 -19.35
C ALA A 29 5.43 19.11 -18.79
N GLY A 30 4.55 18.24 -19.29
CA GLY A 30 3.28 18.02 -18.60
C GLY A 30 3.66 17.81 -17.15
N LEU A 31 2.98 18.50 -16.24
CA LEU A 31 3.10 18.20 -14.82
C LEU A 31 3.05 16.68 -14.71
N ALA A 32 4.12 16.07 -14.22
CA ALA A 32 4.14 14.62 -14.00
C ALA A 32 2.86 14.27 -13.23
N ASP A 33 2.10 13.28 -13.71
CA ASP A 33 0.89 12.80 -13.07
C ASP A 33 1.33 12.02 -11.82
N ALA A 34 1.74 12.79 -10.81
CA ALA A 34 2.38 12.33 -9.60
C ALA A 34 1.63 12.80 -8.36
N PHE A 35 1.55 11.93 -7.37
CA PHE A 35 0.94 12.23 -6.08
C PHE A 35 1.54 11.36 -4.99
N GLU A 36 1.32 11.76 -3.74
CA GLU A 36 1.84 11.05 -2.58
C GLU A 36 0.71 10.59 -1.67
N PHE A 37 0.90 9.47 -0.99
CA PHE A 37 0.00 9.03 0.07
C PHE A 37 0.78 8.46 1.25
N ALA A 38 0.13 8.40 2.42
CA ALA A 38 0.73 7.84 3.62
C ALA A 38 0.34 6.37 3.78
N LEU A 39 1.33 5.53 4.08
CA LEU A 39 1.16 4.11 4.38
C LEU A 39 1.66 3.83 5.80
N LEU A 40 0.83 3.19 6.62
CA LEU A 40 1.10 2.90 8.02
C LEU A 40 0.30 1.67 8.48
N GLY A 41 0.58 1.14 9.67
CA GLY A 41 -0.08 -0.06 10.19
C GLY A 41 0.37 -0.41 11.60
N ASP A 42 -0.25 -1.45 12.16
CA ASP A 42 0.20 -2.17 13.35
C ASP A 42 0.48 -1.29 14.57
N ASN A 43 -0.28 -0.21 14.70
CA ASN A 43 -0.14 0.77 15.76
C ASN A 43 -1.48 1.49 16.01
N PRO A 44 -1.69 2.02 17.23
CA PRO A 44 -0.82 1.89 18.42
C PRO A 44 -1.17 0.69 19.31
N TYR A 45 -0.19 -0.03 19.89
CA TYR A 45 -0.44 -1.22 20.75
C TYR A 45 -0.17 -0.97 22.24
N SER A 46 0.23 0.23 22.61
CA SER A 46 0.60 0.59 23.99
C SER A 46 0.38 2.07 24.24
N SER A 47 0.30 2.50 25.50
CA SER A 47 0.22 3.92 25.83
C SER A 47 1.38 4.73 25.23
N ALA A 48 2.60 4.18 25.26
CA ALA A 48 3.78 4.84 24.69
C ALA A 48 3.70 4.98 23.16
N THR A 49 3.14 3.99 22.45
CA THR A 49 2.91 4.11 21.01
C THR A 49 1.70 4.97 20.68
N TYR A 50 0.71 5.07 21.56
CA TYR A 50 -0.47 5.93 21.39
C TYR A 50 -0.08 7.40 21.27
N ASP A 51 0.75 7.92 22.16
CA ASP A 51 1.21 9.32 22.10
C ASP A 51 2.10 9.59 20.87
N LYS A 52 2.90 8.59 20.46
CA LYS A 52 3.68 8.67 19.21
C LYS A 52 2.77 8.67 17.99
N TYR A 53 1.70 7.89 18.01
CA TYR A 53 0.73 7.80 16.92
C TYR A 53 -0.03 9.11 16.73
N ILE A 54 -0.36 9.79 17.83
CA ILE A 54 -0.91 11.15 17.78
C ILE A 54 0.04 12.10 17.06
N ARG A 55 1.34 12.09 17.40
CA ARG A 55 2.33 12.92 16.70
C ARG A 55 2.51 12.52 15.22
N MET A 56 2.38 11.24 14.91
CA MET A 56 2.38 10.74 13.53
C MET A 56 1.23 11.34 12.73
N ILE A 57 0.01 11.32 13.29
CA ILE A 57 -1.17 11.95 12.68
C ILE A 57 -0.88 13.43 12.42
N ASP A 58 -0.33 14.14 13.41
CA ASP A 58 0.00 15.56 13.26
C ASP A 58 1.06 15.80 12.17
N GLN A 59 2.09 14.94 12.05
CA GLN A 59 3.12 15.01 11.00
C GLN A 59 2.56 14.73 9.60
N VAL A 60 1.65 13.76 9.46
CA VAL A 60 0.95 13.47 8.20
C VAL A 60 0.03 14.64 7.82
N ASN A 61 -0.73 15.16 8.77
CA ASN A 61 -1.64 16.30 8.56
C ASN A 61 -0.90 17.61 8.22
N ALA A 62 0.38 17.73 8.59
CA ALA A 62 1.22 18.88 8.24
C ALA A 62 1.76 18.83 6.81
N GLN A 63 1.64 17.70 6.10
CA GLN A 63 2.00 17.59 4.69
C GLN A 63 0.92 18.25 3.82
N THR A 64 1.31 18.97 2.77
CA THR A 64 0.36 19.75 1.96
C THR A 64 -0.47 18.92 0.99
N ASP A 65 0.01 17.75 0.56
CA ASP A 65 -0.54 17.04 -0.61
C ASP A 65 -0.65 15.51 -0.43
N ILE A 66 -0.92 15.04 0.78
CA ILE A 66 -1.21 13.61 1.02
C ILE A 66 -2.60 13.28 0.50
N ALA A 67 -2.65 12.47 -0.55
CA ALA A 67 -3.87 12.09 -1.25
C ALA A 67 -4.83 11.28 -0.38
N TRP A 68 -4.29 10.40 0.47
CA TRP A 68 -4.99 9.59 1.46
C TRP A 68 -4.00 8.93 2.42
N VAL A 69 -4.53 8.26 3.43
CA VAL A 69 -3.82 7.37 4.34
C VAL A 69 -4.34 5.95 4.14
N ILE A 70 -3.44 4.97 3.99
CA ILE A 70 -3.77 3.54 4.07
C ILE A 70 -3.20 2.98 5.37
N HIS A 71 -4.09 2.47 6.23
CA HIS A 71 -3.74 1.70 7.41
C HIS A 71 -3.82 0.20 7.10
N LEU A 72 -2.71 -0.51 7.28
CA LEU A 72 -2.54 -1.92 6.95
C LEU A 72 -3.09 -2.87 8.04
N GLY A 73 -4.16 -2.45 8.73
CA GLY A 73 -4.77 -3.22 9.80
C GLY A 73 -4.06 -3.13 11.14
N ASP A 74 -4.67 -3.82 12.10
CA ASP A 74 -4.31 -3.84 13.52
C ASP A 74 -4.22 -2.43 14.12
N VAL A 75 -5.38 -1.83 14.37
CA VAL A 75 -5.48 -0.51 15.04
C VAL A 75 -5.29 -0.61 16.57
N LYS A 76 -5.06 -1.81 17.06
CA LYS A 76 -4.78 -2.18 18.46
C LYS A 76 -3.94 -3.46 18.51
N GLY A 77 -3.32 -3.74 19.65
CA GLY A 77 -2.59 -4.99 19.84
C GLY A 77 -3.52 -6.19 20.01
N GLY A 78 -3.03 -7.39 19.73
CA GLY A 78 -3.82 -8.62 19.89
C GLY A 78 -4.16 -8.99 21.34
N GLY A 79 -3.54 -8.34 22.31
CA GLY A 79 -3.90 -8.44 23.73
C GLY A 79 -4.82 -7.32 24.22
N ASP A 80 -5.00 -6.26 23.43
CA ASP A 80 -5.83 -5.11 23.81
C ASP A 80 -7.31 -5.47 23.71
N SER A 81 -8.12 -4.84 24.56
CA SER A 81 -9.57 -5.08 24.65
C SER A 81 -10.25 -4.92 23.29
N CYS A 82 -11.22 -5.78 22.99
CA CYS A 82 -12.15 -5.62 21.87
C CYS A 82 -13.53 -5.11 22.31
N SER A 83 -13.59 -4.34 23.40
CA SER A 83 -14.83 -3.69 23.82
C SER A 83 -15.28 -2.65 22.80
N ASP A 84 -16.58 -2.36 22.78
CA ASP A 84 -17.15 -1.32 21.92
C ASP A 84 -16.49 0.05 22.21
N GLU A 85 -16.18 0.34 23.49
CA GLU A 85 -15.48 1.56 23.89
C GLU A 85 -14.09 1.65 23.25
N GLU A 86 -13.33 0.56 23.24
CA GLU A 86 -11.99 0.54 22.66
C GLU A 86 -12.04 0.68 21.14
N PHE A 87 -12.98 0.00 20.46
CA PHE A 87 -13.16 0.17 19.01
C PHE A 87 -13.56 1.60 18.64
N ASN A 88 -14.50 2.21 19.36
CA ASN A 88 -14.87 3.61 19.14
C ASN A 88 -13.67 4.55 19.38
N ARG A 89 -12.89 4.31 20.44
CA ARG A 89 -11.67 5.08 20.72
C ARG A 89 -10.64 4.97 19.58
N ARG A 90 -10.47 3.78 18.99
CA ARG A 90 -9.57 3.57 17.84
C ARG A 90 -10.10 4.21 16.57
N PHE A 91 -11.40 4.15 16.34
CA PHE A 91 -12.04 4.86 15.23
C PHE A 91 -11.81 6.37 15.36
N ASP A 92 -12.19 6.97 16.49
CA ASP A 92 -12.07 8.41 16.74
C ASP A 92 -10.63 8.91 16.60
N LEU A 93 -9.64 8.12 17.07
CA LEU A 93 -8.23 8.44 16.89
C LEU A 93 -7.86 8.56 15.40
N ASN A 94 -8.29 7.60 14.58
CA ASN A 94 -8.02 7.57 13.14
C ASN A 94 -8.82 8.63 12.37
N GLN A 95 -9.99 9.05 12.87
CA GLN A 95 -10.74 10.17 12.28
C GLN A 95 -10.03 11.53 12.41
N ARG A 96 -8.90 11.61 13.14
CA ARG A 96 -8.09 12.82 13.23
C ARG A 96 -7.22 13.07 11.98
N PHE A 97 -7.04 12.10 11.10
CA PHE A 97 -6.40 12.33 9.81
C PHE A 97 -7.24 13.31 8.99
N GLN A 98 -6.62 14.38 8.47
CA GLN A 98 -7.28 15.34 7.56
C GLN A 98 -7.50 14.76 6.16
N PRO A 99 -6.56 13.98 5.56
CA PRO A 99 -6.81 13.27 4.31
C PRO A 99 -7.85 12.15 4.46
N PRO A 100 -8.34 11.58 3.35
CA PRO A 100 -9.13 10.36 3.40
C PRO A 100 -8.36 9.23 4.10
N PHE A 101 -9.05 8.43 4.91
CA PHE A 101 -8.49 7.30 5.64
C PHE A 101 -9.11 5.98 5.17
N LEU A 102 -8.25 5.07 4.72
CA LEU A 102 -8.58 3.73 4.25
C LEU A 102 -7.95 2.70 5.18
N LEU A 103 -8.70 1.66 5.50
CA LEU A 103 -8.31 0.61 6.42
C LEU A 103 -8.61 -0.75 5.79
N THR A 104 -7.69 -1.69 5.95
CA THR A 104 -7.99 -3.12 5.87
C THR A 104 -7.91 -3.69 7.28
N PRO A 105 -8.79 -4.61 7.72
CA PRO A 105 -8.67 -5.21 9.04
C PRO A 105 -7.46 -6.15 9.12
N GLY A 106 -6.86 -6.23 10.31
CA GLY A 106 -5.88 -7.24 10.69
C GLY A 106 -6.45 -8.28 11.65
N ASP A 107 -5.64 -9.25 12.10
CA ASP A 107 -6.09 -10.28 13.03
C ASP A 107 -6.30 -9.76 14.45
N ASN A 108 -5.56 -8.74 14.88
CA ASN A 108 -5.76 -8.13 16.19
C ASN A 108 -7.13 -7.45 16.28
N ASP A 109 -7.64 -6.94 15.17
CA ASP A 109 -8.88 -6.16 15.10
C ASP A 109 -10.14 -6.98 15.41
N TRP A 110 -10.10 -8.31 15.22
CA TRP A 110 -11.28 -9.18 15.44
C TRP A 110 -10.95 -10.63 15.80
N LEU A 111 -9.99 -11.26 15.10
CA LEU A 111 -9.70 -12.69 15.25
C LEU A 111 -9.13 -13.02 16.63
N ASP A 112 -8.28 -12.13 17.14
CA ASP A 112 -7.66 -12.25 18.45
C ASP A 112 -8.58 -11.86 19.62
N CYS A 113 -9.77 -11.34 19.37
CA CYS A 113 -10.68 -10.90 20.42
C CYS A 113 -11.13 -12.02 21.37
N LYS A 114 -11.00 -13.28 20.95
CA LYS A 114 -11.23 -14.46 21.80
C LYS A 114 -10.16 -14.70 22.84
N ARG A 115 -8.99 -14.05 22.73
CA ARG A 115 -7.95 -14.13 23.75
C ARG A 115 -8.49 -13.54 25.06
N GLY A 116 -8.14 -14.15 26.19
CA GLY A 116 -8.61 -13.69 27.50
C GLY A 116 -8.22 -12.24 27.81
N GLY A 117 -7.02 -11.80 27.37
CA GLY A 117 -6.57 -10.41 27.52
C GLY A 117 -7.40 -9.41 26.70
N ALA A 118 -7.89 -9.82 25.54
CA ALA A 118 -8.74 -9.01 24.67
C ALA A 118 -10.21 -9.00 25.11
N GLY A 119 -10.58 -9.77 26.15
CA GLY A 119 -11.92 -9.86 26.72
C GLY A 119 -12.68 -11.15 26.42
N GLY A 120 -12.12 -12.07 25.63
CA GLY A 120 -12.75 -13.37 25.35
C GLY A 120 -14.03 -13.27 24.51
N PHE A 121 -14.13 -12.26 23.64
CA PHE A 121 -15.28 -12.03 22.78
C PHE A 121 -15.37 -13.09 21.67
N ASN A 122 -16.56 -13.23 21.07
CA ASN A 122 -16.73 -14.00 19.84
C ASN A 122 -16.10 -13.23 18.67
N GLU A 123 -15.11 -13.81 17.98
CA GLU A 123 -14.37 -13.12 16.92
C GLU A 123 -15.23 -12.64 15.75
N TYR A 124 -16.27 -13.40 15.34
CA TYR A 124 -17.09 -13.06 14.17
C TYR A 124 -18.14 -12.00 14.49
N GLU A 125 -18.65 -12.00 15.71
CA GLU A 125 -19.46 -10.90 16.22
C GLU A 125 -18.62 -9.62 16.31
N ARG A 126 -17.37 -9.70 16.80
CA ARG A 126 -16.44 -8.57 16.79
C ARG A 126 -16.08 -8.10 15.39
N LEU A 127 -15.91 -9.00 14.42
CA LEU A 127 -15.69 -8.61 13.03
C LEU A 127 -16.90 -7.85 12.45
N ALA A 128 -18.12 -8.32 12.72
CA ALA A 128 -19.34 -7.63 12.31
C ALA A 128 -19.41 -6.23 12.93
N HIS A 129 -19.16 -6.11 14.24
CA HIS A 129 -19.19 -4.82 14.92
C HIS A 129 -18.06 -3.88 14.47
N PHE A 130 -16.86 -4.41 14.23
CA PHE A 130 -15.75 -3.64 13.65
C PHE A 130 -16.14 -3.06 12.30
N ARG A 131 -16.84 -3.84 11.46
CA ARG A 131 -17.33 -3.37 10.16
C ARG A 131 -18.31 -2.20 10.28
N GLU A 132 -19.24 -2.27 11.24
CA GLU A 132 -20.20 -1.20 11.52
C GLU A 132 -19.52 0.12 11.92
N ILE A 133 -18.47 0.04 12.74
CA ILE A 133 -17.74 1.21 13.24
C ILE A 133 -16.83 1.79 12.15
N PHE A 134 -16.00 0.96 11.52
CA PHE A 134 -14.90 1.43 10.67
C PHE A 134 -15.30 1.67 9.20
N TYR A 135 -16.46 1.17 8.77
CA TYR A 135 -17.00 1.40 7.42
C TYR A 135 -18.45 1.94 7.48
N PRO A 136 -18.68 3.08 8.16
CA PRO A 136 -20.02 3.54 8.51
C PRO A 136 -20.81 4.07 7.30
N THR A 137 -20.13 4.41 6.20
CA THR A 137 -20.72 4.98 4.99
C THR A 137 -20.35 4.12 3.78
N PRO A 138 -21.30 3.34 3.22
CA PRO A 138 -21.05 2.54 2.03
C PRO A 138 -20.55 3.39 0.86
N GLY A 139 -19.55 2.89 0.13
CA GLY A 139 -18.97 3.54 -1.04
C GLY A 139 -18.02 4.73 -0.74
N TYR A 140 -17.70 4.99 0.52
CA TYR A 140 -16.79 6.07 0.91
C TYR A 140 -15.75 5.59 1.94
N SER A 141 -14.56 6.21 1.89
CA SER A 141 -13.56 6.10 2.95
C SER A 141 -14.02 6.88 4.21
N THR A 142 -13.17 6.93 5.24
CA THR A 142 -13.37 7.82 6.40
C THR A 142 -12.29 8.91 6.43
N GLY A 143 -12.04 9.53 7.59
CA GLY A 143 -11.12 10.66 7.76
C GLY A 143 -11.79 12.02 7.59
N GLY A 144 -11.01 13.09 7.70
CA GLY A 144 -11.48 14.48 7.62
C GLY A 144 -11.99 14.88 6.23
N ASN A 145 -11.53 14.21 5.17
CA ASN A 145 -11.97 14.43 3.79
C ASN A 145 -12.22 13.09 3.08
N PRO A 146 -13.35 12.41 3.35
CA PRO A 146 -13.68 11.13 2.74
C PRO A 146 -13.67 11.17 1.21
N MET A 147 -13.21 10.08 0.59
CA MET A 147 -13.21 9.90 -0.87
C MET A 147 -14.10 8.73 -1.29
N PRO A 148 -14.67 8.77 -2.51
CA PRO A 148 -15.43 7.64 -3.03
C PRO A 148 -14.51 6.45 -3.29
N VAL A 149 -15.01 5.26 -2.97
CA VAL A 149 -14.37 3.97 -3.24
C VAL A 149 -15.43 2.99 -3.73
N ARG A 150 -15.03 2.04 -4.57
CA ARG A 150 -15.88 0.87 -4.88
C ARG A 150 -15.64 -0.18 -3.82
N GLN A 151 -16.68 -0.61 -3.12
CA GLN A 151 -16.56 -1.70 -2.13
C GLN A 151 -16.95 -3.04 -2.75
N GLN A 152 -16.34 -4.13 -2.29
CA GLN A 152 -16.70 -5.48 -2.74
C GLN A 152 -18.13 -5.85 -2.35
N SER A 153 -18.67 -5.23 -1.29
CA SER A 153 -20.06 -5.38 -0.87
C SER A 153 -21.10 -4.98 -1.92
N GLU A 154 -20.70 -4.25 -2.97
CA GLU A 154 -21.54 -3.98 -4.14
C GLU A 154 -21.74 -5.22 -5.04
N ASP A 155 -20.87 -6.23 -4.92
CA ASP A 155 -21.05 -7.54 -5.52
C ASP A 155 -22.01 -8.37 -4.64
N SER A 156 -23.15 -8.76 -5.22
CA SER A 156 -24.12 -9.60 -4.53
C SER A 156 -23.54 -10.93 -4.04
N GLU A 157 -22.49 -11.44 -4.71
CA GLU A 157 -21.82 -12.64 -4.24
C GLU A 157 -21.12 -12.37 -2.92
N PHE A 158 -20.47 -11.21 -2.70
CA PHE A 158 -19.59 -10.92 -1.56
C PHE A 158 -20.07 -9.72 -0.73
N SER A 159 -21.39 -9.57 -0.60
CA SER A 159 -22.05 -8.43 0.05
C SER A 159 -21.58 -8.12 1.48
N GLU A 160 -21.03 -9.12 2.18
CA GLU A 160 -20.54 -9.00 3.55
C GLU A 160 -19.15 -8.35 3.67
N PHE A 161 -18.39 -8.17 2.58
CA PHE A 161 -17.02 -7.64 2.57
C PHE A 161 -17.01 -6.14 2.26
N VAL A 162 -17.39 -5.32 3.25
CA VAL A 162 -17.42 -3.85 3.14
C VAL A 162 -16.03 -3.21 3.20
N GLU A 163 -15.07 -3.94 3.77
CA GLU A 163 -13.69 -3.49 3.99
C GLU A 163 -12.78 -3.62 2.76
N ASN A 164 -13.18 -4.45 1.79
CA ASN A 164 -12.48 -4.60 0.52
C ASN A 164 -12.89 -3.46 -0.39
N ALA A 165 -12.01 -2.48 -0.57
CA ALA A 165 -12.25 -1.26 -1.32
C ALA A 165 -11.29 -1.17 -2.51
N MET A 166 -11.72 -0.54 -3.60
CA MET A 166 -10.94 -0.31 -4.81
C MET A 166 -11.18 1.09 -5.34
N TRP A 167 -10.11 1.76 -5.76
CA TRP A 167 -10.15 3.09 -6.36
C TRP A 167 -9.02 3.26 -7.38
N GLN A 168 -9.07 4.36 -8.14
CA GLN A 168 -8.07 4.68 -9.15
C GLN A 168 -7.65 6.14 -9.03
N ARG A 169 -6.36 6.41 -9.28
CA ARG A 169 -5.81 7.76 -9.40
C ARG A 169 -4.59 7.73 -10.29
N GLU A 170 -4.46 8.73 -11.17
CA GLU A 170 -3.36 8.86 -12.14
C GLU A 170 -2.96 7.52 -12.78
N GLY A 171 -3.93 6.83 -13.37
CA GLY A 171 -3.66 5.57 -14.08
C GLY A 171 -3.21 4.39 -13.21
N VAL A 172 -3.28 4.46 -11.88
CA VAL A 172 -2.95 3.33 -10.98
C VAL A 172 -4.23 2.80 -10.32
N VAL A 173 -4.33 1.46 -10.20
CA VAL A 173 -5.40 0.78 -9.45
C VAL A 173 -4.92 0.46 -8.05
N PHE A 174 -5.73 0.84 -7.06
CA PHE A 174 -5.49 0.54 -5.65
C PHE A 174 -6.58 -0.37 -5.11
N ALA A 175 -6.23 -1.29 -4.22
CA ALA A 175 -7.23 -2.07 -3.49
C ALA A 175 -6.77 -2.43 -2.06
N THR A 176 -7.68 -2.28 -1.09
CA THR A 176 -7.56 -2.97 0.20
C THR A 176 -8.10 -4.40 0.05
N VAL A 177 -7.44 -5.36 0.71
CA VAL A 177 -7.79 -6.78 0.67
C VAL A 177 -7.70 -7.36 2.07
N HIS A 178 -8.83 -7.81 2.62
CA HIS A 178 -8.92 -8.40 3.94
C HIS A 178 -8.34 -9.82 3.93
N VAL A 179 -7.04 -9.90 4.14
CA VAL A 179 -6.28 -11.12 4.36
C VAL A 179 -5.58 -11.00 5.71
N VAL A 180 -5.84 -11.97 6.58
CA VAL A 180 -5.18 -12.11 7.88
C VAL A 180 -4.49 -13.47 7.95
N ALA A 181 -3.33 -13.52 8.58
CA ALA A 181 -2.68 -14.77 8.90
C ALA A 181 -3.30 -15.36 10.17
N LEU A 182 -3.42 -16.69 10.24
CA LEU A 182 -3.92 -17.33 11.46
C LEU A 182 -2.87 -17.23 12.59
N THR A 183 -3.10 -16.36 13.56
CA THR A 183 -2.36 -16.29 14.83
C THR A 183 -2.97 -17.16 15.92
N VAL A 184 -4.24 -17.53 15.72
CA VAL A 184 -5.04 -18.45 16.54
C VAL A 184 -5.86 -19.36 15.62
N ALA A 185 -6.16 -20.58 16.06
CA ALA A 185 -6.99 -21.49 15.26
C ALA A 185 -8.37 -20.87 15.03
N ALA A 186 -8.78 -20.69 13.77
CA ALA A 186 -10.11 -20.16 13.46
C ALA A 186 -11.19 -21.06 14.08
N THR A 187 -12.20 -20.48 14.72
CA THR A 187 -13.30 -21.27 15.32
C THR A 187 -14.31 -21.74 14.28
N ASP A 188 -14.42 -21.04 13.14
CA ASP A 188 -15.21 -21.44 11.98
C ASP A 188 -14.36 -21.48 10.69
N PRO A 189 -14.00 -22.68 10.20
CA PRO A 189 -13.28 -22.86 8.94
C PRO A 189 -14.05 -22.32 7.71
N GLN A 190 -15.38 -22.27 7.74
CA GLN A 190 -16.16 -21.75 6.60
C GLN A 190 -15.94 -20.24 6.44
N GLN A 191 -15.79 -19.51 7.54
CA GLN A 191 -15.47 -18.07 7.49
C GLN A 191 -14.08 -17.81 6.89
N LEU A 192 -13.11 -18.68 7.17
CA LEU A 192 -11.78 -18.62 6.55
C LEU A 192 -11.87 -18.86 5.04
N GLU A 193 -12.52 -19.96 4.63
CA GLU A 193 -12.69 -20.30 3.20
C GLU A 193 -13.42 -19.17 2.46
N ARG A 194 -14.48 -18.63 3.07
CA ARG A 194 -15.27 -17.54 2.51
C ARG A 194 -14.46 -16.26 2.33
N ARG A 195 -13.64 -15.89 3.33
CA ARG A 195 -12.73 -14.73 3.22
C ARG A 195 -11.69 -14.94 2.13
N ASN A 196 -11.10 -16.13 2.04
CA ASN A 196 -10.10 -16.42 1.01
C ASN A 196 -10.71 -16.39 -0.41
N ALA A 197 -11.95 -16.88 -0.58
CA ALA A 197 -12.68 -16.76 -1.84
C ALA A 197 -12.95 -15.30 -2.21
N ALA A 198 -13.42 -14.48 -1.25
CA ALA A 198 -13.66 -13.06 -1.47
C ALA A 198 -12.37 -12.31 -1.82
N ALA A 199 -11.28 -12.57 -1.10
CA ALA A 199 -9.98 -11.95 -1.37
C ALA A 199 -9.42 -12.37 -2.74
N THR A 200 -9.57 -13.65 -3.12
CA THR A 200 -9.18 -14.14 -4.46
C THR A 200 -9.93 -13.37 -5.55
N ALA A 201 -11.26 -13.36 -5.48
CA ALA A 201 -12.09 -12.66 -6.46
C ALA A 201 -11.80 -11.16 -6.52
N TRP A 202 -11.52 -10.52 -5.38
CA TRP A 202 -11.21 -9.09 -5.32
C TRP A 202 -9.85 -8.74 -5.94
N ILE A 203 -8.82 -9.56 -5.68
CA ILE A 203 -7.50 -9.41 -6.32
C ILE A 203 -7.64 -9.58 -7.83
N GLU A 204 -8.33 -10.63 -8.29
CA GLU A 204 -8.58 -10.85 -9.73
C GLU A 204 -9.33 -9.67 -10.36
N ALA A 205 -10.32 -9.11 -9.67
CA ALA A 205 -11.06 -7.94 -10.13
C ALA A 205 -10.17 -6.69 -10.22
N ALA A 206 -9.27 -6.45 -9.27
CA ALA A 206 -8.32 -5.34 -9.30
C ALA A 206 -7.40 -5.43 -10.53
N PHE A 207 -6.85 -6.61 -10.79
CA PHE A 207 -6.02 -6.84 -11.96
C PHE A 207 -6.81 -6.81 -13.28
N ALA A 208 -8.04 -7.31 -13.31
CA ALA A 208 -8.92 -7.18 -14.47
C ALA A 208 -9.22 -5.71 -14.77
N LYS A 209 -9.48 -4.90 -13.75
CA LYS A 209 -9.66 -3.46 -13.87
C LYS A 209 -8.40 -2.78 -14.41
N ALA A 210 -7.23 -3.13 -13.86
CA ALA A 210 -5.95 -2.59 -14.29
C ALA A 210 -5.68 -2.87 -15.78
N ARG A 211 -5.93 -4.09 -16.25
CA ARG A 211 -5.81 -4.44 -17.68
C ARG A 211 -6.85 -3.71 -18.53
N GLN A 212 -8.09 -3.59 -18.06
CA GLN A 212 -9.17 -2.90 -18.78
C GLN A 212 -8.87 -1.41 -18.98
N THR A 213 -8.26 -0.75 -17.99
CA THR A 213 -7.96 0.68 -18.04
C THR A 213 -6.52 0.98 -18.46
N ASP A 214 -5.78 -0.02 -18.93
CA ASP A 214 -4.34 0.08 -19.25
C ASP A 214 -3.51 0.77 -18.15
N ALA A 215 -3.80 0.42 -16.89
CA ALA A 215 -3.19 1.05 -15.73
C ALA A 215 -1.66 0.95 -15.76
N SER A 216 -0.96 1.96 -15.25
CA SER A 216 0.50 1.97 -15.09
C SER A 216 0.96 1.04 -13.98
N GLY A 217 0.13 0.82 -12.95
CA GLY A 217 0.47 -0.05 -11.83
C GLY A 217 -0.74 -0.55 -11.04
N VAL A 218 -0.48 -1.53 -10.18
CA VAL A 218 -1.44 -2.05 -9.19
C VAL A 218 -0.81 -1.96 -7.80
N PHE A 219 -1.56 -1.43 -6.84
CA PHE A 219 -1.17 -1.38 -5.43
C PHE A 219 -2.21 -2.11 -4.58
N LEU A 220 -1.84 -3.25 -3.99
CA LEU A 220 -2.67 -4.01 -3.07
C LEU A 220 -2.22 -3.74 -1.64
N ALA A 221 -3.16 -3.59 -0.71
CA ALA A 221 -2.89 -3.40 0.71
C ALA A 221 -3.65 -4.45 1.53
N MET A 222 -2.92 -5.23 2.34
CA MET A 222 -3.49 -6.20 3.28
C MET A 222 -2.72 -6.15 4.60
N GLN A 223 -3.24 -6.74 5.66
CA GLN A 223 -2.47 -6.84 6.91
C GLN A 223 -1.44 -7.98 6.83
N ALA A 224 -1.87 -9.17 6.45
CA ALA A 224 -1.03 -10.35 6.54
C ALA A 224 0.24 -10.26 5.67
N ASP A 225 1.39 -10.61 6.24
CA ASP A 225 2.62 -10.77 5.48
C ASP A 225 2.80 -12.24 5.05
N PRO A 226 2.83 -12.55 3.74
CA PRO A 226 3.12 -13.89 3.27
C PRO A 226 4.57 -14.32 3.57
N TRP A 227 5.55 -13.41 3.67
CA TRP A 227 6.96 -13.78 3.76
C TRP A 227 7.64 -13.35 5.06
N ILE A 228 7.39 -14.12 6.12
CA ILE A 228 7.97 -13.87 7.45
C ILE A 228 9.48 -14.14 7.54
N VAL A 229 10.06 -14.87 6.58
CA VAL A 229 11.51 -15.09 6.45
C VAL A 229 11.99 -14.47 5.14
N TRP A 230 13.08 -13.70 5.22
CA TRP A 230 13.71 -13.09 4.06
C TRP A 230 15.22 -13.34 4.06
N GLY A 231 15.82 -13.32 2.87
CA GLY A 231 17.25 -13.55 2.68
C GLY A 231 17.56 -14.13 1.31
N LEU A 232 18.84 -14.35 1.01
CA LEU A 232 19.25 -15.04 -0.22
C LEU A 232 18.63 -16.45 -0.22
N PRO A 233 17.81 -16.82 -1.23
CA PRO A 233 17.05 -18.07 -1.16
C PRO A 233 17.91 -19.32 -0.99
N ALA A 234 19.08 -19.34 -1.62
CA ALA A 234 20.02 -20.44 -1.51
C ALA A 234 20.54 -20.63 -0.07
N LEU A 235 20.95 -19.54 0.58
CA LEU A 235 21.46 -19.57 1.96
C LEU A 235 20.35 -19.91 2.96
N THR A 236 19.17 -19.31 2.77
CA THR A 236 18.02 -19.53 3.65
C THR A 236 17.58 -20.99 3.61
N ARG A 237 17.49 -21.61 2.42
CA ARG A 237 17.17 -23.04 2.27
C ARG A 237 18.25 -23.97 2.83
N GLN A 238 19.51 -23.55 2.79
CA GLN A 238 20.59 -24.31 3.42
C GLN A 238 20.46 -24.32 4.95
N ALA A 239 20.08 -23.19 5.55
CA ALA A 239 19.86 -23.10 6.99
C ALA A 239 18.53 -23.75 7.43
N CYS A 240 17.50 -23.66 6.59
CA CYS A 240 16.16 -24.15 6.87
C CYS A 240 15.42 -24.45 5.56
N ALA A 241 15.25 -25.74 5.25
CA ALA A 241 14.70 -26.19 3.97
C ALA A 241 13.32 -25.59 3.64
N ASN A 242 12.47 -25.43 4.66
CA ASN A 242 11.06 -25.07 4.52
C ASN A 242 10.79 -23.61 4.92
N CYS A 243 11.80 -22.81 5.29
CA CYS A 243 11.58 -21.44 5.77
C CYS A 243 11.11 -20.47 4.67
N LEU A 244 11.22 -20.86 3.40
CA LEU A 244 10.70 -20.11 2.26
C LEU A 244 9.46 -20.77 1.65
N ASP A 245 8.91 -21.80 2.30
CA ASP A 245 7.66 -22.39 1.85
C ASP A 245 6.51 -21.41 2.13
N PRO A 246 5.43 -21.47 1.34
CA PRO A 246 4.25 -20.66 1.59
C PRO A 246 3.79 -20.73 3.04
N ARG A 247 3.51 -19.57 3.64
CA ARG A 247 2.99 -19.48 5.01
C ARG A 247 1.66 -20.21 5.10
N VAL A 248 1.53 -21.02 6.15
CA VAL A 248 0.28 -21.73 6.45
C VAL A 248 -0.87 -20.75 6.50
N SER A 249 -2.01 -21.12 5.91
CA SER A 249 -3.25 -20.33 5.70
C SER A 249 -3.22 -19.31 4.55
N LEU A 250 -2.05 -19.04 3.97
CA LEU A 250 -1.87 -18.08 2.87
C LEU A 250 -1.37 -18.75 1.58
N GLU A 251 -1.32 -20.08 1.51
CA GLU A 251 -0.72 -20.82 0.39
C GLU A 251 -1.37 -20.50 -0.96
N TRP A 252 -2.68 -20.23 -0.96
CA TRP A 252 -3.47 -19.85 -2.13
C TRP A 252 -3.03 -18.52 -2.76
N LEU A 253 -2.46 -17.61 -1.96
CA LEU A 253 -2.14 -16.25 -2.38
C LEU A 253 -0.91 -16.20 -3.30
N TYR A 254 0.07 -17.08 -3.10
CA TYR A 254 1.32 -17.11 -3.86
C TYR A 254 1.11 -17.37 -5.36
N PRO A 255 0.44 -18.46 -5.78
CA PRO A 255 0.18 -18.68 -7.21
C PRO A 255 -0.70 -17.58 -7.80
N LEU A 256 -1.71 -17.10 -7.06
CA LEU A 256 -2.59 -16.02 -7.51
C LEU A 256 -1.80 -14.73 -7.82
N LEU A 257 -0.97 -14.27 -6.89
CA LEU A 257 -0.15 -13.07 -7.08
C LEU A 257 0.86 -13.26 -8.21
N ALA A 258 1.49 -14.44 -8.33
CA ALA A 258 2.45 -14.72 -9.39
C ALA A 258 1.78 -14.67 -10.76
N GLU A 259 0.63 -15.34 -10.93
CA GLU A 259 -0.11 -15.40 -12.18
C GLU A 259 -0.63 -14.02 -12.59
N GLN A 260 -1.28 -13.30 -11.68
CA GLN A 260 -1.81 -11.97 -11.97
C GLN A 260 -0.71 -10.95 -12.28
N SER A 261 0.40 -10.97 -11.52
CA SER A 261 1.51 -10.05 -11.75
C SER A 261 2.19 -10.32 -13.09
N LEU A 262 2.47 -11.59 -13.43
CA LEU A 262 3.08 -11.95 -14.71
C LEU A 262 2.16 -11.61 -15.90
N ALA A 263 0.85 -11.82 -15.74
CA ALA A 263 -0.13 -11.48 -16.78
C ALA A 263 -0.31 -9.97 -16.96
N PHE A 264 -0.13 -9.18 -15.91
CA PHE A 264 -0.22 -7.72 -15.97
C PHE A 264 1.03 -7.07 -16.58
N GLY A 265 2.22 -7.60 -16.27
CA GLY A 265 3.48 -7.19 -16.91
C GLY A 265 4.01 -5.79 -16.56
N LYS A 266 3.30 -5.03 -15.73
CA LYS A 266 3.64 -3.69 -15.22
C LYS A 266 3.85 -3.70 -13.70
N PRO A 267 4.38 -2.64 -13.06
CA PRO A 267 4.65 -2.61 -11.63
C PRO A 267 3.45 -3.00 -10.75
N VAL A 268 3.68 -3.93 -9.83
CA VAL A 268 2.73 -4.39 -8.81
C VAL A 268 3.37 -4.22 -7.44
N VAL A 269 2.63 -3.60 -6.53
CA VAL A 269 3.01 -3.50 -5.12
C VAL A 269 2.02 -4.28 -4.27
N LEU A 270 2.55 -5.05 -3.32
CA LEU A 270 1.80 -5.55 -2.17
C LEU A 270 2.32 -4.86 -0.90
N ALA A 271 1.48 -4.05 -0.28
CA ALA A 271 1.71 -3.47 1.03
C ALA A 271 1.18 -4.40 2.13
N VAL A 272 2.02 -4.69 3.12
CA VAL A 272 1.71 -5.58 4.25
C VAL A 272 2.11 -4.99 5.60
N GLY A 273 1.44 -5.40 6.66
CA GLY A 273 1.79 -5.13 8.06
C GLY A 273 2.39 -6.37 8.74
N ASP A 274 1.84 -6.77 9.89
CA ASP A 274 1.99 -8.08 10.55
C ASP A 274 3.38 -8.35 11.18
N THR A 275 4.49 -8.35 10.42
CA THR A 275 5.80 -8.68 11.02
C THR A 275 6.54 -7.50 11.65
N HIS A 276 6.04 -6.28 11.45
CA HIS A 276 6.56 -5.01 11.98
C HIS A 276 8.00 -4.69 11.57
N ILE A 277 8.42 -5.17 10.40
CA ILE A 277 9.76 -4.97 9.86
C ILE A 277 9.64 -4.11 8.62
N PHE A 278 10.01 -2.83 8.71
CA PHE A 278 10.10 -2.01 7.50
C PHE A 278 11.06 -2.63 6.49
N ARG A 279 10.55 -2.95 5.30
CA ARG A 279 11.34 -3.46 4.18
C ARG A 279 10.64 -3.21 2.85
N VAL A 280 11.45 -3.09 1.80
CA VAL A 280 11.00 -3.08 0.40
C VAL A 280 11.83 -4.12 -0.35
N ASP A 281 11.20 -5.17 -0.83
CA ASP A 281 11.90 -6.30 -1.46
C ASP A 281 11.06 -7.01 -2.54
N LYS A 282 11.63 -8.07 -3.13
CA LYS A 282 11.01 -8.87 -4.20
C LYS A 282 10.95 -10.34 -3.79
N PRO A 283 9.93 -10.75 -3.00
CA PRO A 283 9.90 -12.08 -2.40
C PRO A 283 9.15 -13.12 -3.25
N LEU A 284 8.46 -12.69 -4.30
CA LEU A 284 7.57 -13.56 -5.09
C LEU A 284 8.32 -14.31 -6.20
N TYR A 285 8.19 -15.63 -6.19
CA TYR A 285 8.72 -16.52 -7.22
C TYR A 285 7.59 -17.29 -7.89
N SER A 286 7.70 -17.49 -9.21
CA SER A 286 6.75 -18.32 -9.97
C SER A 286 6.88 -19.81 -9.62
N SER A 287 5.95 -20.62 -10.11
CA SER A 287 6.01 -22.09 -10.01
C SER A 287 7.28 -22.69 -10.63
N ARG A 288 7.92 -21.98 -11.57
CA ARG A 288 9.22 -22.33 -12.18
C ARG A 288 10.42 -21.81 -11.38
N ARG A 289 10.19 -21.27 -10.18
CA ARG A 289 11.18 -20.67 -9.28
C ARG A 289 11.94 -19.50 -9.89
N GLN A 290 11.30 -18.78 -10.80
CA GLN A 290 11.83 -17.53 -11.36
C GLN A 290 11.27 -16.35 -10.57
N LEU A 291 12.10 -15.34 -10.33
CA LEU A 291 11.67 -14.12 -9.66
C LEU A 291 10.58 -13.44 -10.50
N VAL A 292 9.49 -13.02 -9.88
CA VAL A 292 8.46 -12.20 -10.52
C VAL A 292 8.91 -10.74 -10.42
N GLU A 293 9.69 -10.29 -11.40
CA GLU A 293 10.46 -9.04 -11.31
C GLU A 293 9.60 -7.77 -11.17
N ASN A 294 8.38 -7.77 -11.72
CA ASN A 294 7.46 -6.63 -11.63
C ASN A 294 6.69 -6.56 -10.30
N PHE A 295 6.84 -7.55 -9.42
CA PHE A 295 6.24 -7.55 -8.09
C PHE A 295 7.20 -6.99 -7.04
N THR A 296 6.71 -6.13 -6.18
CA THR A 296 7.43 -5.56 -5.04
C THR A 296 6.56 -5.69 -3.80
N ARG A 297 7.13 -6.16 -2.68
CA ARG A 297 6.51 -6.02 -1.37
C ARG A 297 7.04 -4.74 -0.72
N VAL A 298 6.15 -4.00 -0.07
CA VAL A 298 6.51 -3.02 0.96
C VAL A 298 5.87 -3.47 2.27
N GLU A 299 6.65 -3.59 3.32
CA GLU A 299 6.12 -3.77 4.66
C GLU A 299 6.18 -2.47 5.43
N GLY A 300 5.08 -2.14 6.10
CA GLY A 300 4.94 -0.99 6.97
C GLY A 300 5.87 -1.05 8.19
N PHE A 301 5.92 0.06 8.92
CA PHE A 301 6.37 -0.01 10.31
C PHE A 301 5.26 -0.60 11.17
N GLY A 302 5.63 -1.19 12.30
CA GLY A 302 4.70 -1.69 13.30
C GLY A 302 5.26 -1.56 14.70
N ASN A 303 4.41 -1.75 15.71
CA ASN A 303 4.80 -1.59 17.11
C ASN A 303 6.11 -2.35 17.45
N PRO A 304 7.09 -1.73 18.13
CA PRO A 304 7.02 -0.44 18.82
C PRO A 304 7.44 0.77 17.98
N LEU A 305 7.73 0.57 16.68
CA LEU A 305 8.11 1.63 15.77
C LEU A 305 6.85 2.27 15.20
N VAL A 306 6.61 3.51 15.62
CA VAL A 306 5.53 4.35 15.10
C VAL A 306 6.17 5.32 14.14
N HIS A 307 6.15 4.97 12.85
CA HIS A 307 6.63 5.75 11.71
C HIS A 307 5.68 5.47 10.54
N TRP A 308 5.79 6.25 9.47
CA TRP A 308 4.98 6.04 8.28
C TRP A 308 5.84 6.05 7.03
N ILE A 309 5.30 5.55 5.94
CA ILE A 309 5.96 5.56 4.64
C ILE A 309 5.20 6.56 3.77
N ASN A 310 5.92 7.54 3.25
CA ASN A 310 5.43 8.36 2.15
C ASN A 310 5.65 7.58 0.86
N VAL A 311 4.56 7.22 0.20
CA VAL A 311 4.58 6.53 -1.09
C VAL A 311 4.32 7.56 -2.17
N LEU A 312 5.33 7.79 -3.01
CA LEU A 312 5.24 8.63 -4.21
C LEU A 312 4.85 7.74 -5.39
N VAL A 313 3.83 8.18 -6.13
CA VAL A 313 3.36 7.54 -7.35
C VAL A 313 3.70 8.45 -8.53
N GLU A 314 4.39 7.92 -9.53
CA GLU A 314 4.81 8.61 -10.76
C GLU A 314 4.40 7.73 -11.95
N SER A 315 3.16 7.90 -12.40
CA SER A 315 2.50 6.94 -13.32
C SER A 315 3.06 6.91 -14.74
N ASP A 316 3.81 7.95 -15.13
CA ASP A 316 4.55 8.07 -16.39
C ASP A 316 5.94 7.40 -16.33
N GLU A 317 6.41 7.07 -15.13
CA GLU A 317 7.70 6.45 -14.91
C GLU A 317 7.63 4.91 -14.86
N SER A 318 8.68 4.26 -15.37
CA SER A 318 8.75 2.79 -15.43
C SER A 318 8.72 2.08 -14.07
N TRP A 319 9.08 2.77 -12.99
CA TRP A 319 9.05 2.23 -11.63
C TRP A 319 7.70 2.40 -10.93
N VAL A 320 6.93 3.43 -11.32
CA VAL A 320 5.62 3.86 -10.78
C VAL A 320 5.59 4.20 -9.30
N PHE A 321 6.26 3.45 -8.42
CA PHE A 321 6.18 3.58 -6.96
C PHE A 321 7.56 3.81 -6.34
N SER A 322 7.64 4.82 -5.49
CA SER A 322 8.81 5.17 -4.68
C SER A 322 8.43 5.21 -3.20
N PHE A 323 9.26 4.63 -2.32
CA PHE A 323 8.96 4.50 -0.88
C PHE A 323 9.96 5.30 -0.04
N ARG A 324 9.48 6.28 0.72
CA ARG A 324 10.31 7.09 1.62
C ARG A 324 9.86 6.92 3.07
N GLN A 325 10.78 6.48 3.92
CA GLN A 325 10.55 6.43 5.36
C GLN A 325 10.38 7.83 5.92
N GLN A 326 9.35 8.04 6.73
CA GLN A 326 9.10 9.26 7.47
C GLN A 326 9.20 8.93 8.95
N LEU A 327 10.34 9.30 9.52
CA LEU A 327 10.65 9.01 10.92
C LEU A 327 10.03 10.08 11.81
N LEU A 328 9.62 9.63 13.00
CA LEU A 328 9.17 10.48 14.08
C LEU A 328 10.35 10.74 15.01
N ASP A 329 10.52 12.01 15.36
CA ASP A 329 11.43 12.46 16.41
C ASP A 329 10.92 12.07 17.82
#